data_AF-A0A7V2XIS6-F1
#
_entry.id   AF-A0A7V2XIS6-F1
#
_cell.length_a   1.000
_cell.length_b   1.000
_cell.length_c   1.000
_cell.angle_alpha   90.00
_cell.angle_beta   90.00
_cell.angle_gamma   90.00
#
_symmetry.space_group_name_H-M   'P 1'
#
loop_
_entity.id
_entity.type
_entity.pdbx_description
1 polymer ?
#
loop_
_entity_poly.entity_id
_entity_poly.type
_entity_poly.pdbx_seq_one_letter_code
_entity_poly.pdbx_strand_id
1 'polypeptide(L)'
;MALSFAGSLTASPTWSHSPVGFFHPSIPSPLISSVHSPTSRADALSHATPKATTRMPSTNLIAEPPFQAAPLAPTFYARRAAPSSRTLLGSPTKAPRRRHAAESGPPPPIASRPSIASPAPGFDMRARGAYHGQERWHAVAKVLLINPPAEQTLVGNNPRFLDEERGHNPPLGLLYLAAMLEERSDHAVCVLDAQAEELSYERLAEHVAGEAPDLVGITTMTFTLLDVLHTVQVVRQAAPEAKVVLGGPHVHLYPRESVALPGVDFAITGEGEHAIVALADRLDDPKRWTEVPGLAYHADCGLRIADCGLRSEIGDRKSEIVVNEHAGLIDDLDSLPFPARDLVPFRRYSSVLAKRQPITTMFTSRGCPYRCTFCDRPHLGKKFRAHSPKYVADEMQSCVEMGIQEFFLYDDTFTIRRQRVLDICGEIQRRGLDIGWDIRARVDTVDEEMLKALRAAGCERIHYGVEAGDDHFMQVLNKGITVEDCRRAFRLTRRAGISTLAYFMIGIPGQTEADVRQTFRLARQLDPDVVHITILTPFPGTEIYRQAFEQGVYDRDYWLEFAREPQPGFQPLYWTKELGRERLEELLVAAYKNFYVRPRYILRQLLKCRSWRELTTKAKAGLRVALLRRT
;
A
#
# COMPACT_ATOMS: atom_id res chain seq x y z
N MET A 1 6.43 -53.81 -26.01
CA MET A 1 6.22 -55.00 -25.16
C MET A 1 7.24 -54.88 -24.03
N ALA A 2 6.92 -54.66 -22.74
CA ALA A 2 5.86 -55.15 -21.84
C ALA A 2 6.34 -56.32 -20.97
N LEU A 3 6.10 -56.23 -19.64
CA LEU A 3 6.35 -57.22 -18.57
C LEU A 3 7.85 -57.40 -18.15
N SER A 4 8.23 -57.61 -16.87
CA SER A 4 7.50 -57.41 -15.58
C SER A 4 8.43 -57.43 -14.32
N PHE A 5 8.23 -56.46 -13.41
CA PHE A 5 8.34 -56.50 -11.91
C PHE A 5 9.64 -56.76 -11.08
N ALA A 6 9.58 -56.17 -9.86
CA ALA A 6 10.36 -56.35 -8.61
C ALA A 6 11.69 -55.55 -8.41
N GLY A 7 11.95 -54.88 -7.27
CA GLY A 7 11.02 -54.45 -6.19
C GLY A 7 11.65 -54.01 -4.83
N SER A 8 11.28 -52.83 -4.32
CA SER A 8 11.39 -52.32 -2.91
C SER A 8 10.53 -51.03 -2.80
N LEU A 9 9.77 -50.66 -1.74
CA LEU A 9 9.99 -50.57 -0.27
C LEU A 9 11.01 -49.46 0.09
N THR A 10 10.76 -48.45 0.94
CA THR A 10 9.71 -48.20 1.98
C THR A 10 9.26 -46.71 1.99
N ALA A 11 7.96 -46.37 1.99
CA ALA A 11 7.05 -46.15 3.15
C ALA A 11 6.91 -44.67 3.60
N SER A 12 5.69 -44.25 3.93
CA SER A 12 5.30 -42.87 4.30
C SER A 12 4.71 -42.79 5.72
N PRO A 13 4.85 -41.68 6.46
CA PRO A 13 4.13 -41.46 7.72
C PRO A 13 2.86 -40.61 7.53
N THR A 14 1.72 -41.16 7.90
CA THR A 14 0.49 -40.41 8.22
C THR A 14 0.36 -40.24 9.73
N TRP A 15 -0.06 -39.07 10.22
CA TRP A 15 -0.37 -38.86 11.64
C TRP A 15 -1.76 -38.28 11.87
N SER A 16 -2.37 -38.66 12.99
CA SER A 16 -3.78 -38.45 13.34
C SER A 16 -3.95 -37.59 14.60
N HIS A 17 -5.11 -36.94 14.74
CA HIS A 17 -5.45 -36.10 15.90
C HIS A 17 -5.86 -36.90 17.16
N SER A 18 -5.88 -36.17 18.29
CA SER A 18 -6.63 -36.37 19.56
C SER A 18 -5.72 -36.62 20.79
N PRO A 19 -6.15 -36.36 22.06
CA PRO A 19 -5.64 -35.16 22.76
C PRO A 19 -5.28 -35.42 24.25
N VAL A 20 -5.36 -34.37 25.10
CA VAL A 20 -5.28 -34.35 26.59
C VAL A 20 -3.86 -34.14 27.17
N GLY A 21 -3.74 -33.26 28.18
CA GLY A 21 -2.55 -33.17 29.05
C GLY A 21 -2.22 -31.78 29.60
N PHE A 22 -2.93 -31.30 30.64
CA PHE A 22 -2.39 -30.25 31.52
C PHE A 22 -1.35 -30.86 32.47
N PHE A 23 -0.17 -30.26 32.64
CA PHE A 23 0.62 -30.40 33.87
C PHE A 23 1.54 -29.20 34.15
N HIS A 24 1.67 -28.87 35.43
CA HIS A 24 2.52 -27.81 35.98
C HIS A 24 3.89 -28.38 36.41
N PRO A 25 4.95 -27.58 36.43
CA PRO A 25 6.01 -27.64 37.45
C PRO A 25 5.92 -26.44 38.41
N SER A 26 6.56 -26.54 39.58
CA SER A 26 6.37 -25.63 40.71
C SER A 26 7.64 -25.49 41.57
N ILE A 27 7.70 -24.43 42.42
CA ILE A 27 8.55 -24.30 43.64
C ILE A 27 10.05 -24.02 43.34
N PRO A 28 10.82 -23.28 44.19
CA PRO A 28 10.50 -22.76 45.55
C PRO A 28 10.58 -21.23 45.77
N SER A 29 10.07 -20.81 46.94
CA SER A 29 10.33 -19.50 47.59
C SER A 29 10.73 -19.70 49.06
N PRO A 30 11.47 -18.76 49.69
CA PRO A 30 11.43 -18.48 51.14
C PRO A 30 10.36 -17.39 51.44
N LEU A 31 9.53 -17.46 52.49
CA LEU A 31 9.76 -17.04 53.90
C LEU A 31 10.14 -15.53 54.01
N ILE A 32 9.50 -14.62 54.79
CA ILE A 32 8.44 -14.59 55.86
C ILE A 32 7.85 -13.14 55.82
N SER A 33 6.59 -12.74 56.16
CA SER A 33 5.65 -12.95 57.30
C SER A 33 4.18 -13.20 56.80
N SER A 34 3.03 -13.19 57.51
CA SER A 34 2.53 -12.68 58.83
C SER A 34 2.22 -11.15 58.89
N VAL A 35 1.13 -10.62 59.51
CA VAL A 35 -0.05 -11.24 60.19
C VAL A 35 -1.32 -10.33 60.18
N HIS A 36 -2.49 -10.91 60.49
CA HIS A 36 -3.84 -10.33 60.79
C HIS A 36 -4.80 -9.82 59.68
N SER A 37 -6.00 -10.43 59.73
CA SER A 37 -7.35 -9.98 59.31
C SER A 37 -8.26 -10.06 60.57
N PRO A 38 -9.61 -9.88 60.55
CA PRO A 38 -10.59 -9.51 59.50
C PRO A 38 -11.33 -8.18 59.87
N THR A 39 -12.63 -7.83 59.69
CA THR A 39 -13.90 -8.54 59.33
C THR A 39 -15.02 -7.54 58.93
N SER A 40 -15.97 -7.96 58.07
CA SER A 40 -17.41 -7.50 57.98
C SER A 40 -17.75 -6.02 57.68
N ARG A 41 -18.97 -5.62 57.28
CA ARG A 41 -20.08 -6.14 56.41
C ARG A 41 -21.19 -5.06 56.37
N ALA A 42 -22.01 -5.02 55.31
CA ALA A 42 -23.38 -4.45 55.25
C ALA A 42 -23.63 -2.92 55.34
N ASP A 43 -24.10 -2.38 54.20
CA ASP A 43 -25.42 -1.72 53.97
C ASP A 43 -25.83 -0.33 54.52
N ALA A 44 -26.79 0.24 53.77
CA ALA A 44 -27.80 1.26 54.11
C ALA A 44 -27.47 2.78 54.01
N LEU A 45 -28.03 3.40 52.95
CA LEU A 45 -28.97 4.54 52.96
C LEU A 45 -28.74 5.67 54.01
N SER A 46 -28.70 6.95 53.62
CA SER A 46 -29.94 7.65 53.19
C SER A 46 -29.76 9.12 52.77
N HIS A 47 -30.72 9.57 51.94
CA HIS A 47 -31.37 10.89 51.82
C HIS A 47 -30.64 12.26 52.00
N ALA A 48 -30.88 13.09 50.96
CA ALA A 48 -31.40 14.48 51.03
C ALA A 48 -30.46 15.69 51.24
N THR A 49 -30.28 16.41 50.11
CA THR A 49 -30.13 17.87 49.96
C THR A 49 -31.31 18.62 50.64
N PRO A 50 -31.22 19.94 51.04
CA PRO A 50 -31.06 21.03 50.06
C PRO A 50 -30.48 22.43 50.48
N LYS A 51 -30.15 23.22 49.43
CA LYS A 51 -30.18 24.72 49.31
C LYS A 51 -29.17 25.61 50.07
N ALA A 52 -28.35 26.33 49.27
CA ALA A 52 -28.16 27.81 49.20
C ALA A 52 -27.89 28.62 50.51
N THR A 53 -26.94 29.57 50.63
CA THR A 53 -26.13 30.46 49.74
C THR A 53 -24.73 30.72 50.40
N THR A 54 -23.78 31.63 50.06
CA THR A 54 -23.71 32.86 49.22
C THR A 54 -22.26 33.22 48.81
N ARG A 55 -22.05 33.80 47.61
CA ARG A 55 -20.89 34.62 47.13
C ARG A 55 -19.44 34.06 47.18
N MET A 56 -18.65 34.42 46.16
CA MET A 56 -17.20 34.13 45.99
C MET A 56 -16.31 35.14 46.76
N PRO A 57 -14.98 34.92 46.85
CA PRO A 57 -14.08 35.33 45.74
C PRO A 57 -13.12 34.24 45.22
N SER A 58 -12.51 34.54 44.06
CA SER A 58 -11.41 33.87 43.31
C SER A 58 -10.41 33.01 44.12
N THR A 59 -9.89 31.88 43.61
CA THR A 59 -8.89 31.84 42.51
C THR A 59 -8.72 30.42 41.89
N ASN A 60 -7.77 30.29 40.94
CA ASN A 60 -7.16 29.08 40.37
C ASN A 60 -7.93 28.33 39.26
N LEU A 61 -7.58 28.68 38.02
CA LEU A 61 -7.74 27.86 36.82
C LEU A 61 -6.80 26.64 36.88
N ILE A 62 -7.27 25.48 36.44
CA ILE A 62 -6.43 24.33 36.09
C ILE A 62 -6.28 24.31 34.57
N ALA A 63 -5.07 24.05 34.07
CA ALA A 63 -4.74 24.17 32.66
C ALA A 63 -5.23 22.98 31.81
N GLU A 64 -5.66 23.28 30.58
CA GLU A 64 -5.92 22.29 29.54
C GLU A 64 -4.60 21.84 28.88
N PRO A 65 -4.47 20.58 28.42
CA PRO A 65 -3.29 20.12 27.68
C PRO A 65 -3.27 20.69 26.24
N PRO A 66 -2.11 21.15 25.73
CA PRO A 66 -2.03 21.87 24.46
C PRO A 66 -2.10 20.95 23.23
N PHE A 67 -3.26 20.93 22.55
CA PHE A 67 -3.44 20.21 21.29
C PHE A 67 -2.99 21.05 20.07
N GLN A 68 -1.67 21.14 19.83
CA GLN A 68 -1.12 21.88 18.68
C GLN A 68 -1.22 21.10 17.36
N ALA A 69 -2.45 20.95 16.84
CA ALA A 69 -2.66 20.67 15.43
C ALA A 69 -2.62 21.99 14.65
N ALA A 70 -1.54 22.25 13.91
CA ALA A 70 -1.36 23.48 13.15
C ALA A 70 -2.39 23.57 11.99
N PRO A 71 -3.31 24.56 11.97
CA PRO A 71 -4.34 24.63 10.94
C PRO A 71 -3.80 25.31 9.67
N LEU A 72 -3.61 24.54 8.60
CA LEU A 72 -3.43 25.09 7.24
C LEU A 72 -4.75 25.71 6.77
N ALA A 73 -4.96 26.97 7.15
CA ALA A 73 -6.16 27.73 6.82
C ALA A 73 -6.25 27.99 5.29
N PRO A 74 -7.36 27.62 4.62
CA PRO A 74 -7.55 27.94 3.21
C PRO A 74 -7.83 29.43 3.05
N THR A 75 -6.94 30.15 2.38
CA THR A 75 -7.10 31.58 2.09
C THR A 75 -8.24 31.82 1.10
N PHE A 76 -9.37 32.33 1.61
CA PHE A 76 -10.52 32.75 0.80
C PHE A 76 -10.15 33.93 -0.11
N TYR A 77 -9.85 33.67 -1.39
CA TYR A 77 -9.77 34.73 -2.38
C TYR A 77 -11.17 35.20 -2.77
N ALA A 78 -11.50 36.44 -2.39
CA ALA A 78 -12.81 37.02 -2.63
C ALA A 78 -13.07 37.26 -4.13
N ARG A 79 -14.30 37.00 -4.58
CA ARG A 79 -14.76 37.37 -5.93
C ARG A 79 -14.74 38.90 -6.08
N ARG A 80 -13.99 39.42 -7.06
CA ARG A 80 -14.30 40.69 -7.72
C ARG A 80 -14.56 40.42 -9.20
N ALA A 81 -15.60 41.06 -9.73
CA ALA A 81 -16.01 40.96 -11.12
C ALA A 81 -15.84 42.31 -11.83
N ALA A 82 -15.19 42.30 -13.00
CA ALA A 82 -15.12 43.38 -13.98
C ALA A 82 -14.63 42.76 -15.32
N PRO A 83 -14.83 43.40 -16.48
CA PRO A 83 -16.03 43.14 -17.27
C PRO A 83 -15.73 42.56 -18.66
N SER A 84 -16.79 42.15 -19.36
CA SER A 84 -16.72 41.64 -20.73
C SER A 84 -16.48 42.73 -21.77
N SER A 85 -15.68 42.41 -22.79
CA SER A 85 -15.68 43.12 -24.08
C SER A 85 -15.84 42.12 -25.23
N ARG A 86 -16.74 42.44 -26.16
CA ARG A 86 -16.71 41.92 -27.55
C ARG A 86 -15.56 42.67 -28.26
N THR A 87 -14.84 42.10 -29.23
CA THR A 87 -15.25 41.70 -30.59
C THR A 87 -14.13 40.84 -31.23
N LEU A 88 -14.21 40.21 -32.41
CA LEU A 88 -15.12 40.29 -33.58
C LEU A 88 -15.15 38.92 -34.31
N LEU A 89 -15.89 38.77 -35.42
CA LEU A 89 -16.00 37.53 -36.20
C LEU A 89 -14.91 37.39 -37.28
N GLY A 90 -14.59 36.15 -37.64
CA GLY A 90 -13.85 35.80 -38.87
C GLY A 90 -14.06 34.31 -39.24
N SER A 91 -14.66 34.03 -40.39
CA SER A 91 -14.96 32.67 -40.88
C SER A 91 -13.98 32.22 -41.98
N PRO A 92 -13.81 30.90 -42.21
CA PRO A 92 -12.66 30.38 -42.98
C PRO A 92 -12.86 30.34 -44.50
N THR A 93 -11.78 30.57 -45.24
CA THR A 93 -11.69 30.39 -46.70
C THR A 93 -11.04 29.04 -47.08
N LYS A 94 -11.11 28.64 -48.36
CA LYS A 94 -10.83 27.27 -48.83
C LYS A 94 -9.66 27.19 -49.83
N ALA A 95 -9.05 25.99 -49.86
CA ALA A 95 -8.39 25.37 -51.03
C ALA A 95 -7.03 25.96 -51.49
N PRO A 96 -6.24 25.27 -52.35
CA PRO A 96 -6.55 24.01 -53.05
C PRO A 96 -5.59 22.82 -52.79
N ARG A 97 -5.98 21.65 -53.29
CA ARG A 97 -5.16 20.42 -53.35
C ARG A 97 -4.08 20.50 -54.44
N ARG A 98 -2.98 19.76 -54.28
CA ARG A 98 -2.26 19.13 -55.41
C ARG A 98 -2.31 17.61 -55.28
N ARG A 99 -2.28 16.92 -56.43
CA ARG A 99 -2.10 15.46 -56.55
C ARG A 99 -0.68 15.20 -57.06
N HIS A 100 -0.06 14.10 -56.66
CA HIS A 100 0.85 13.34 -57.53
C HIS A 100 0.49 11.85 -57.44
N ALA A 101 0.90 11.08 -58.45
CA ALA A 101 0.43 9.72 -58.69
C ALA A 101 1.25 8.67 -57.93
N ALA A 102 0.73 7.44 -57.90
CA ALA A 102 1.47 6.27 -57.45
C ALA A 102 2.14 5.56 -58.64
N GLU A 103 3.34 5.03 -58.42
CA GLU A 103 3.92 3.96 -59.23
C GLU A 103 4.38 2.83 -58.30
N SER A 104 4.37 1.60 -58.81
CA SER A 104 4.49 0.38 -58.02
C SER A 104 5.76 -0.40 -58.34
N GLY A 105 6.59 -0.68 -57.33
CA GLY A 105 7.71 -1.61 -57.41
C GLY A 105 7.51 -2.84 -56.49
N PRO A 106 8.03 -4.03 -56.84
CA PRO A 106 7.95 -5.22 -56.00
C PRO A 106 8.89 -5.14 -54.78
N PRO A 107 8.58 -5.85 -53.68
CA PRO A 107 9.44 -5.87 -52.49
C PRO A 107 10.72 -6.70 -52.71
N PRO A 108 11.85 -6.34 -52.06
CA PRO A 108 13.08 -7.13 -52.08
C PRO A 108 12.94 -8.44 -51.26
N PRO A 109 13.81 -9.44 -51.52
CA PRO A 109 13.67 -10.77 -50.93
C PRO A 109 14.02 -10.84 -49.43
N ILE A 110 13.44 -11.84 -48.75
CA ILE A 110 13.63 -12.13 -47.33
C ILE A 110 15.05 -12.64 -47.07
N ALA A 111 15.83 -11.93 -46.25
CA ALA A 111 17.12 -12.39 -45.76
C ALA A 111 16.96 -13.45 -44.65
N SER A 112 17.86 -14.45 -44.63
CA SER A 112 17.80 -15.60 -43.73
C SER A 112 18.20 -15.27 -42.29
N ARG A 113 17.57 -15.96 -41.32
CA ARG A 113 17.95 -15.95 -39.89
C ARG A 113 19.44 -16.31 -39.68
N PRO A 114 20.19 -15.57 -38.85
CA PRO A 114 21.37 -16.08 -38.17
C PRO A 114 21.00 -17.18 -37.16
N SER A 115 21.94 -18.08 -36.87
CA SER A 115 21.78 -19.17 -35.91
C SER A 115 21.87 -18.71 -34.45
N ILE A 116 21.15 -19.39 -33.56
CA ILE A 116 21.31 -19.24 -32.11
C ILE A 116 22.71 -19.73 -31.70
N ALA A 117 23.44 -18.91 -30.94
CA ALA A 117 24.64 -19.30 -30.22
C ALA A 117 24.35 -19.36 -28.71
N SER A 118 24.94 -20.33 -28.02
CA SER A 118 24.83 -20.51 -26.57
C SER A 118 25.58 -19.41 -25.79
N PRO A 119 25.20 -19.11 -24.52
CA PRO A 119 25.70 -17.95 -23.81
C PRO A 119 27.18 -18.05 -23.38
N ALA A 120 27.84 -16.90 -23.31
CA ALA A 120 29.17 -16.72 -22.69
C ALA A 120 29.05 -15.86 -21.41
N PRO A 121 29.95 -16.02 -20.42
CA PRO A 121 29.76 -15.46 -19.07
C PRO A 121 30.53 -14.15 -18.80
N GLY A 122 30.15 -13.48 -17.71
CA GLY A 122 30.92 -12.40 -17.09
C GLY A 122 30.56 -11.00 -17.60
N PHE A 123 30.00 -10.17 -16.73
CA PHE A 123 29.78 -8.74 -17.00
C PHE A 123 30.75 -7.92 -16.15
N ASP A 124 31.62 -7.14 -16.81
CA ASP A 124 32.73 -6.41 -16.15
C ASP A 124 32.29 -4.99 -15.74
N MET A 125 32.34 -4.70 -14.43
CA MET A 125 32.03 -3.38 -13.87
C MET A 125 33.19 -2.39 -14.06
N ARG A 126 33.45 -1.94 -15.30
CA ARG A 126 34.51 -0.93 -15.55
C ARG A 126 34.48 -0.15 -16.90
N ALA A 127 33.36 0.45 -17.31
CA ALA A 127 33.42 1.57 -18.29
C ALA A 127 32.15 2.44 -18.43
N ARG A 128 31.92 3.42 -17.55
CA ARG A 128 31.23 4.68 -17.88
C ARG A 128 31.91 5.83 -17.16
N GLY A 129 32.07 6.98 -17.82
CA GLY A 129 32.86 8.08 -17.27
C GLY A 129 32.45 9.46 -17.79
N ALA A 130 32.97 10.48 -17.10
CA ALA A 130 32.93 11.90 -17.47
C ALA A 130 31.54 12.56 -17.59
N TYR A 131 30.92 12.82 -16.44
CA TYR A 131 30.38 14.17 -16.21
C TYR A 131 31.46 15.02 -15.52
N HIS A 132 31.67 16.26 -15.96
CA HIS A 132 32.63 17.19 -15.38
C HIS A 132 31.93 18.17 -14.41
N GLY A 133 32.64 18.60 -13.36
CA GLY A 133 32.60 20.02 -12.99
C GLY A 133 32.29 20.43 -11.55
N GLN A 134 32.33 19.55 -10.55
CA GLN A 134 32.35 19.98 -9.14
C GLN A 134 33.04 18.96 -8.22
N GLU A 135 33.70 19.44 -7.15
CA GLU A 135 34.48 18.60 -6.24
C GLU A 135 33.58 17.79 -5.29
N ARG A 136 33.30 16.53 -5.64
CA ARG A 136 32.59 15.58 -4.76
C ARG A 136 33.53 15.06 -3.67
N TRP A 137 33.54 15.70 -2.50
CA TRP A 137 34.21 15.25 -1.27
C TRP A 137 33.30 14.40 -0.36
N HIS A 138 32.47 13.55 -0.96
CA HIS A 138 31.49 12.71 -0.25
C HIS A 138 31.92 11.24 -0.25
N ALA A 139 31.74 10.56 0.88
CA ALA A 139 32.04 9.13 0.98
C ALA A 139 31.01 8.31 0.19
N VAL A 140 31.48 7.29 -0.54
CA VAL A 140 30.61 6.38 -1.30
C VAL A 140 29.99 5.38 -0.32
N ALA A 141 28.91 5.81 0.35
CA ALA A 141 28.10 4.95 1.19
C ALA A 141 27.46 3.79 0.40
N LYS A 142 27.33 2.64 1.06
CA LYS A 142 26.47 1.52 0.66
C LYS A 142 25.07 1.69 1.26
N VAL A 143 24.05 1.62 0.42
CA VAL A 143 22.64 1.74 0.80
C VAL A 143 21.93 0.40 0.57
N LEU A 144 21.43 -0.21 1.65
CA LEU A 144 20.62 -1.43 1.61
C LEU A 144 19.14 -1.08 1.84
N LEU A 145 18.28 -1.35 0.87
CA LEU A 145 16.85 -1.06 0.94
C LEU A 145 16.06 -2.35 1.19
N ILE A 146 15.36 -2.44 2.32
CA ILE A 146 14.74 -3.67 2.82
C ILE A 146 13.21 -3.57 2.78
N ASN A 147 12.56 -4.50 2.06
CA ASN A 147 11.18 -4.89 2.35
C ASN A 147 11.24 -5.93 3.49
N PRO A 148 10.77 -5.61 4.71
CA PRO A 148 10.96 -6.46 5.89
C PRO A 148 10.21 -7.79 5.75
N PRO A 149 10.58 -8.84 6.51
CA PRO A 149 9.81 -10.08 6.60
C PRO A 149 8.32 -9.85 6.92
N ALA A 150 7.53 -10.92 6.86
CA ALA A 150 6.09 -10.89 7.15
C ALA A 150 5.68 -11.93 8.21
N GLU A 151 6.56 -12.21 9.18
CA GLU A 151 6.33 -13.20 10.24
C GLU A 151 5.37 -12.68 11.32
N GLN A 152 5.41 -11.38 11.62
CA GLN A 152 4.58 -10.72 12.64
C GLN A 152 3.59 -9.70 12.07
N THR A 153 3.30 -9.82 10.78
CA THR A 153 2.40 -8.89 10.07
C THR A 153 0.98 -8.99 10.64
N LEU A 154 0.43 -7.84 11.01
CA LEU A 154 -0.87 -7.73 11.65
C LEU A 154 -2.00 -8.24 10.75
N VAL A 155 -2.94 -8.99 11.34
CA VAL A 155 -4.14 -9.47 10.65
C VAL A 155 -5.06 -8.28 10.30
N GLY A 156 -5.17 -7.98 9.01
CA GLY A 156 -6.05 -6.92 8.52
C GLY A 156 -7.53 -7.34 8.42
N ASN A 157 -8.38 -6.39 7.99
CA ASN A 157 -9.83 -6.59 7.82
C ASN A 157 -10.22 -7.52 6.65
N ASN A 158 -9.24 -8.12 5.98
CA ASN A 158 -9.46 -9.11 4.95
C ASN A 158 -9.80 -10.45 5.60
N PRO A 159 -10.79 -11.20 5.08
CA PRO A 159 -10.91 -12.62 5.41
C PRO A 159 -9.62 -13.37 5.03
N ARG A 160 -8.98 -14.05 6.01
CA ARG A 160 -7.64 -14.67 5.88
C ARG A 160 -7.42 -15.49 4.58
N PHE A 161 -8.45 -16.16 4.08
CA PHE A 161 -8.39 -16.94 2.83
C PHE A 161 -8.04 -16.12 1.58
N LEU A 162 -8.20 -14.79 1.60
CA LEU A 162 -7.80 -13.88 0.52
C LEU A 162 -6.32 -13.50 0.60
N ASP A 163 -5.75 -13.45 1.80
CA ASP A 163 -4.34 -13.10 2.01
C ASP A 163 -3.44 -14.34 1.80
N GLU A 164 -3.86 -15.52 2.28
CA GLU A 164 -3.15 -16.81 2.12
C GLU A 164 -2.83 -17.20 0.67
N GLU A 165 -3.58 -16.71 -0.32
CA GLU A 165 -3.35 -17.02 -1.75
C GLU A 165 -2.95 -15.77 -2.57
N ARG A 166 -2.71 -14.61 -1.94
CA ARG A 166 -2.62 -13.31 -2.63
C ARG A 166 -1.46 -13.20 -3.64
N GLY A 167 -0.31 -13.78 -3.28
CA GLY A 167 0.95 -13.69 -4.02
C GLY A 167 1.74 -12.40 -3.73
N HIS A 168 3.03 -12.39 -4.08
CA HIS A 168 3.96 -11.29 -3.82
C HIS A 168 3.94 -10.22 -4.93
N ASN A 169 3.90 -8.95 -4.52
CA ASN A 169 4.07 -7.77 -5.36
C ASN A 169 5.43 -7.12 -5.09
N PRO A 170 6.10 -6.51 -6.08
CA PRO A 170 7.34 -5.77 -5.86
C PRO A 170 7.16 -4.57 -4.89
N PRO A 171 8.19 -4.25 -4.06
CA PRO A 171 8.21 -3.14 -3.13
C PRO A 171 8.48 -1.83 -3.88
N LEU A 172 7.56 -1.46 -4.76
CA LEU A 172 7.72 -0.44 -5.80
C LEU A 172 8.27 0.91 -5.31
N GLY A 173 7.96 1.31 -4.07
CA GLY A 173 8.54 2.50 -3.45
C GLY A 173 10.07 2.41 -3.30
N LEU A 174 10.58 1.30 -2.75
CA LEU A 174 12.03 1.05 -2.64
C LEU A 174 12.70 0.98 -4.02
N LEU A 175 12.01 0.44 -5.03
CA LEU A 175 12.54 0.36 -6.39
C LEU A 175 12.67 1.74 -7.07
N TYR A 176 11.81 2.73 -6.73
CA TYR A 176 12.01 4.13 -7.12
C TYR A 176 13.17 4.78 -6.34
N LEU A 177 13.29 4.51 -5.03
CA LEU A 177 14.42 5.03 -4.22
C LEU A 177 15.77 4.50 -4.72
N ALA A 178 15.83 3.21 -5.08
CA ALA A 178 17.03 2.57 -5.62
C ALA A 178 17.45 3.20 -6.95
N ALA A 179 16.54 3.27 -7.93
CA ALA A 179 16.80 3.88 -9.22
C ALA A 179 17.21 5.35 -9.11
N MET A 180 16.65 6.09 -8.14
CA MET A 180 17.05 7.48 -7.86
C MET A 180 18.45 7.61 -7.28
N LEU A 181 18.88 6.67 -6.43
CA LEU A 181 20.27 6.62 -5.95
C LEU A 181 21.23 6.30 -7.11
N GLU A 182 20.91 5.29 -7.93
CA GLU A 182 21.72 4.88 -9.08
C GLU A 182 21.83 5.95 -10.19
N GLU A 183 20.80 6.77 -10.41
CA GLU A 183 20.79 7.81 -11.47
C GLU A 183 21.28 9.20 -11.00
N ARG A 184 21.48 9.42 -9.69
CA ARG A 184 21.82 10.75 -9.12
C ARG A 184 23.08 10.78 -8.27
N SER A 185 23.50 9.64 -7.71
CA SER A 185 24.64 9.53 -6.80
C SER A 185 25.68 8.53 -7.30
N ASP A 186 26.83 8.47 -6.62
CA ASP A 186 27.85 7.44 -6.84
C ASP A 186 27.73 6.27 -5.84
N HIS A 187 26.65 6.22 -5.05
CA HIS A 187 26.44 5.24 -3.97
C HIS A 187 26.22 3.82 -4.49
N ALA A 188 26.70 2.82 -3.74
CA ALA A 188 26.37 1.43 -3.99
C ALA A 188 24.96 1.12 -3.44
N VAL A 189 24.11 0.47 -4.23
CA VAL A 189 22.70 0.22 -3.88
C VAL A 189 22.41 -1.27 -3.95
N CYS A 190 21.73 -1.80 -2.92
CA CYS A 190 21.19 -3.15 -2.89
C CYS A 190 19.71 -3.09 -2.44
N VAL A 191 18.85 -3.95 -2.99
CA VAL A 191 17.45 -4.07 -2.58
C VAL A 191 17.18 -5.52 -2.18
N LEU A 192 16.68 -5.72 -0.96
CA LEU A 192 16.37 -7.03 -0.40
C LEU A 192 14.87 -7.15 -0.17
N ASP A 193 14.20 -8.10 -0.81
CA ASP A 193 12.76 -8.32 -0.66
C ASP A 193 12.50 -9.57 0.17
N ALA A 194 12.66 -9.47 1.49
CA ALA A 194 12.56 -10.60 2.40
C ALA A 194 11.20 -11.34 2.34
N GLN A 195 10.12 -10.67 1.90
CA GLN A 195 8.82 -11.29 1.68
C GLN A 195 8.81 -12.13 0.41
N ALA A 196 9.19 -11.54 -0.73
CA ALA A 196 9.26 -12.28 -1.99
C ALA A 196 10.36 -13.35 -1.98
N GLU A 197 11.38 -13.19 -1.14
CA GLU A 197 12.49 -14.11 -0.99
C GLU A 197 12.28 -15.22 0.05
N GLU A 198 11.28 -15.06 0.92
CA GLU A 198 10.94 -15.97 2.02
C GLU A 198 12.10 -16.12 3.04
N LEU A 199 12.67 -14.97 3.46
CA LEU A 199 13.76 -14.90 4.46
C LEU A 199 13.22 -14.75 5.88
N SER A 200 13.76 -15.55 6.82
CA SER A 200 13.58 -15.34 8.25
C SER A 200 14.51 -14.26 8.80
N TYR A 201 14.29 -13.82 10.05
CA TYR A 201 15.15 -12.82 10.70
C TYR A 201 16.63 -13.25 10.82
N GLU A 202 16.94 -14.54 10.98
CA GLU A 202 18.33 -15.04 11.02
C GLU A 202 18.97 -14.97 9.63
N ARG A 203 18.24 -15.39 8.59
CA ARG A 203 18.69 -15.28 7.20
C ARG A 203 18.86 -13.83 6.77
N LEU A 204 18.03 -12.92 7.29
CA LEU A 204 18.16 -11.47 7.10
C LEU A 204 19.45 -10.94 7.74
N ALA A 205 19.81 -11.40 8.94
CA ALA A 205 21.05 -11.02 9.62
C ALA A 205 22.29 -11.40 8.80
N GLU A 206 22.31 -12.59 8.19
CA GLU A 206 23.39 -13.04 7.31
C GLU A 206 23.57 -12.12 6.09
N HIS A 207 22.48 -11.65 5.47
CA HIS A 207 22.57 -10.72 4.33
C HIS A 207 23.05 -9.33 4.77
N VAL A 208 22.52 -8.77 5.87
CA VAL A 208 22.96 -7.46 6.39
C VAL A 208 24.44 -7.47 6.77
N ALA A 209 24.93 -8.55 7.39
CA ALA A 209 26.35 -8.71 7.71
C ALA A 209 27.23 -8.90 6.46
N GLY A 210 26.73 -9.60 5.44
CA GLY A 210 27.44 -9.84 4.18
C GLY A 210 27.57 -8.59 3.31
N GLU A 211 26.51 -7.80 3.20
CA GLU A 211 26.52 -6.50 2.51
C GLU A 211 27.38 -5.47 3.25
N ALA A 212 27.36 -5.49 4.59
CA ALA A 212 27.97 -4.50 5.48
C ALA A 212 27.65 -3.05 5.04
N PRO A 213 26.37 -2.62 5.13
CA PRO A 213 25.89 -1.33 4.65
C PRO A 213 26.19 -0.18 5.62
N ASP A 214 26.30 1.05 5.09
CA ASP A 214 26.43 2.28 5.88
C ASP A 214 25.05 2.88 6.19
N LEU A 215 24.08 2.72 5.28
CA LEU A 215 22.69 3.15 5.41
C LEU A 215 21.73 2.00 5.08
N VAL A 216 20.76 1.74 5.97
CA VAL A 216 19.68 0.77 5.78
C VAL A 216 18.34 1.49 5.76
N GLY A 217 17.64 1.42 4.62
CA GLY A 217 16.32 2.01 4.43
C GLY A 217 15.21 0.95 4.48
N ILE A 218 14.27 1.07 5.42
CA ILE A 218 13.21 0.07 5.62
C ILE A 218 11.83 0.64 5.26
N THR A 219 11.10 -0.03 4.36
CA THR A 219 9.71 0.37 4.04
C THR A 219 8.76 -0.06 5.15
N THR A 220 7.98 0.89 5.66
CA THR A 220 7.20 0.76 6.89
C THR A 220 5.72 1.04 6.62
N MET A 221 4.91 0.00 6.76
CA MET A 221 3.44 0.07 6.80
C MET A 221 2.97 -0.29 8.20
N THR A 222 1.84 0.26 8.66
CA THR A 222 1.33 0.00 10.03
C THR A 222 1.13 -1.50 10.29
N PHE A 223 0.74 -2.27 9.25
CA PHE A 223 0.57 -3.73 9.35
C PHE A 223 1.89 -4.50 9.46
N THR A 224 3.03 -3.96 9.04
CA THR A 224 4.35 -4.61 9.11
C THR A 224 5.25 -4.01 10.20
N LEU A 225 4.73 -3.15 11.08
CA LEU A 225 5.55 -2.39 12.04
C LEU A 225 6.33 -3.28 13.04
N LEU A 226 5.77 -4.45 13.39
CA LEU A 226 6.45 -5.44 14.24
C LEU A 226 7.64 -6.09 13.50
N ASP A 227 7.43 -6.51 12.25
CA ASP A 227 8.51 -7.01 11.37
C ASP A 227 9.60 -5.95 11.11
N VAL A 228 9.21 -4.66 11.03
CA VAL A 228 10.15 -3.53 10.94
C VAL A 228 10.98 -3.42 12.21
N LEU A 229 10.40 -3.46 13.41
CA LEU A 229 11.18 -3.41 14.65
C LEU A 229 12.17 -4.58 14.78
N HIS A 230 11.74 -5.79 14.39
CA HIS A 230 12.65 -6.94 14.35
C HIS A 230 13.75 -6.76 13.29
N THR A 231 13.43 -6.20 12.13
CA THR A 231 14.44 -5.82 11.11
C THR A 231 15.44 -4.79 11.67
N VAL A 232 14.99 -3.78 12.41
CA VAL A 232 15.87 -2.80 13.07
C VAL A 232 16.78 -3.47 14.10
N GLN A 233 16.26 -4.40 14.91
CA GLN A 233 17.06 -5.16 15.87
C GLN A 233 18.10 -6.05 15.18
N VAL A 234 17.73 -6.73 14.09
CA VAL A 234 18.65 -7.52 13.25
C VAL A 234 19.76 -6.65 12.69
N VAL A 235 19.43 -5.47 12.14
CA VAL A 235 20.44 -4.51 11.63
C VAL A 235 21.39 -4.07 12.74
N ARG A 236 20.87 -3.75 13.94
CA ARG A 236 21.72 -3.34 15.08
C ARG A 236 22.63 -4.45 15.62
N GLN A 237 22.36 -5.72 15.32
CA GLN A 237 23.22 -6.85 15.67
C GLN A 237 24.23 -7.17 14.55
N ALA A 238 23.80 -7.12 13.29
CA ALA A 238 24.60 -7.50 12.12
C ALA A 238 25.51 -6.38 11.58
N ALA A 239 25.09 -5.12 11.70
CA ALA A 239 25.80 -3.94 11.25
C ALA A 239 25.55 -2.75 12.23
N PRO A 240 26.14 -2.76 13.44
CA PRO A 240 25.78 -1.83 14.52
C PRO A 240 25.97 -0.34 14.17
N GLU A 241 27.01 -0.02 13.41
CA GLU A 241 27.34 1.34 12.95
C GLU A 241 26.39 1.86 11.86
N ALA A 242 25.67 0.96 11.16
CA ALA A 242 24.81 1.33 10.05
C ALA A 242 23.68 2.25 10.49
N LYS A 243 23.39 3.27 9.68
CA LYS A 243 22.29 4.19 9.92
C LYS A 243 20.97 3.59 9.48
N VAL A 244 19.94 3.73 10.31
CA VAL A 244 18.62 3.15 10.06
C VAL A 244 17.63 4.26 9.74
N VAL A 245 17.11 4.26 8.51
CA VAL A 245 16.05 5.17 8.05
C VAL A 245 14.75 4.41 7.76
N LEU A 246 13.66 4.81 8.40
CA LEU A 246 12.32 4.33 8.06
C LEU A 246 11.67 5.22 7.01
N GLY A 247 10.88 4.65 6.11
CA GLY A 247 10.08 5.40 5.14
C GLY A 247 8.75 4.72 4.82
N GLY A 248 7.86 5.44 4.11
CA GLY A 248 6.58 4.90 3.63
C GLY A 248 5.35 5.36 4.42
N PRO A 249 4.17 4.74 4.18
CA PRO A 249 2.88 5.30 4.60
C PRO A 249 2.71 5.45 6.11
N HIS A 250 3.27 4.56 6.93
CA HIS A 250 3.21 4.69 8.38
C HIS A 250 4.03 5.90 8.87
N VAL A 251 5.24 6.05 8.35
CA VAL A 251 6.19 7.11 8.73
C VAL A 251 5.68 8.49 8.34
N HIS A 252 4.95 8.62 7.23
CA HIS A 252 4.28 9.87 6.88
C HIS A 252 3.16 10.26 7.88
N LEU A 253 2.43 9.28 8.43
CA LEU A 253 1.37 9.53 9.41
C LEU A 253 1.92 9.81 10.81
N TYR A 254 3.01 9.12 11.19
CA TYR A 254 3.55 9.07 12.55
C TYR A 254 5.08 9.31 12.58
N PRO A 255 5.60 10.44 12.07
CA PRO A 255 7.04 10.63 11.89
C PRO A 255 7.82 10.75 13.19
N ARG A 256 7.23 11.41 14.20
CA ARG A 256 7.88 11.63 15.50
C ARG A 256 7.93 10.33 16.31
N GLU A 257 6.83 9.58 16.27
CA GLU A 257 6.73 8.25 16.84
C GLU A 257 7.68 7.27 16.14
N SER A 258 7.68 7.23 14.80
CA SER A 258 8.52 6.30 14.01
C SER A 258 10.02 6.48 14.26
N VAL A 259 10.50 7.71 14.45
CA VAL A 259 11.93 7.97 14.74
C VAL A 259 12.29 7.79 16.21
N ALA A 260 11.31 7.86 17.12
CA ALA A 260 11.48 7.55 18.53
C ALA A 260 11.56 6.03 18.82
N LEU A 261 11.31 5.17 17.82
CA LEU A 261 11.37 3.72 17.97
C LEU A 261 12.79 3.23 18.27
N PRO A 262 12.96 2.21 19.14
CA PRO A 262 14.29 1.72 19.54
C PRO A 262 15.15 1.29 18.34
N GLY A 263 16.32 1.92 18.21
CA GLY A 263 17.31 1.57 17.19
C GLY A 263 17.16 2.30 15.85
N VAL A 264 16.19 3.21 15.69
CA VAL A 264 16.05 4.08 14.50
C VAL A 264 16.92 5.34 14.65
N ASP A 265 17.59 5.78 13.58
CA ASP A 265 18.26 7.10 13.53
C ASP A 265 17.34 8.16 12.87
N PHE A 266 16.64 7.74 11.81
CA PHE A 266 16.03 8.62 10.83
C PHE A 266 14.64 8.15 10.37
N ALA A 267 13.81 9.09 9.93
CA ALA A 267 12.54 8.83 9.27
C ALA A 267 12.35 9.80 8.08
N ILE A 268 12.00 9.29 6.89
CA ILE A 268 11.71 10.10 5.70
C ILE A 268 10.21 10.13 5.42
N THR A 269 9.66 11.34 5.23
CA THR A 269 8.22 11.59 5.11
C THR A 269 7.80 12.11 3.75
N GLY A 270 6.71 11.55 3.20
CA GLY A 270 6.18 11.94 1.89
C GLY A 270 6.83 11.18 0.75
N GLU A 271 7.18 11.89 -0.33
CA GLU A 271 7.85 11.33 -1.51
C GLU A 271 9.38 11.39 -1.31
N GLY A 272 9.96 10.24 -0.93
CA GLY A 272 11.33 10.13 -0.45
C GLY A 272 12.43 10.13 -1.53
N GLU A 273 12.05 10.17 -2.81
CA GLU A 273 12.95 10.02 -3.97
C GLU A 273 14.14 10.99 -3.98
N HIS A 274 13.92 12.26 -3.62
CA HIS A 274 15.02 13.22 -3.46
C HIS A 274 15.64 13.19 -2.05
N ALA A 275 14.85 12.82 -1.04
CA ALA A 275 15.29 12.81 0.36
C ALA A 275 16.31 11.70 0.65
N ILE A 276 16.16 10.51 0.05
CA ILE A 276 17.08 9.38 0.26
C ILE A 276 18.47 9.68 -0.33
N VAL A 277 18.52 10.31 -1.51
CA VAL A 277 19.77 10.76 -2.14
C VAL A 277 20.42 11.85 -1.28
N ALA A 278 19.63 12.85 -0.88
CA ALA A 278 20.13 13.94 -0.04
C ALA A 278 20.64 13.47 1.34
N LEU A 279 20.04 12.42 1.92
CA LEU A 279 20.50 11.78 3.15
C LEU A 279 21.80 11.01 2.95
N ALA A 280 21.89 10.19 1.89
CA ALA A 280 23.08 9.40 1.59
C ALA A 280 24.31 10.30 1.29
N ASP A 281 24.13 11.38 0.53
CA ASP A 281 25.16 12.42 0.33
C ASP A 281 25.72 12.97 1.66
N ARG A 282 24.87 13.04 2.71
CA ARG A 282 25.13 13.81 3.94
C ARG A 282 25.26 12.92 5.19
N LEU A 283 25.42 11.61 5.01
CA LEU A 283 25.31 10.64 6.08
C LEU A 283 26.25 10.95 7.26
N ASP A 284 27.49 11.34 6.95
CA ASP A 284 28.54 11.66 7.92
C ASP A 284 28.56 13.14 8.40
N ASP A 285 27.64 14.00 7.95
CA ASP A 285 27.57 15.41 8.37
C ASP A 285 26.24 15.77 9.06
N PRO A 286 26.17 15.58 10.40
CA PRO A 286 24.99 15.91 11.20
C PRO A 286 24.50 17.36 11.10
N LYS A 287 25.36 18.31 10.70
CA LYS A 287 24.94 19.72 10.53
C LYS A 287 24.07 19.86 9.28
N ARG A 288 24.41 19.09 8.23
CA ARG A 288 23.75 19.13 6.92
C ARG A 288 22.52 18.24 6.82
N TRP A 289 22.24 17.39 7.82
CA TRP A 289 20.95 16.68 7.90
C TRP A 289 19.75 17.65 7.90
N THR A 290 19.93 18.90 8.34
CA THR A 290 18.95 19.99 8.21
C THR A 290 18.57 20.34 6.75
N GLU A 291 19.41 20.01 5.77
CA GLU A 291 19.14 20.20 4.34
C GLU A 291 18.25 19.08 3.73
N VAL A 292 18.06 17.96 4.45
CA VAL A 292 17.38 16.78 3.90
C VAL A 292 15.86 16.95 3.99
N PRO A 293 15.12 17.04 2.88
CA PRO A 293 13.71 17.39 2.92
C PRO A 293 12.86 16.28 3.55
N GLY A 294 11.96 16.66 4.47
CA GLY A 294 11.06 15.73 5.15
C GLY A 294 11.74 14.70 6.05
N LEU A 295 13.02 14.89 6.40
CA LEU A 295 13.74 14.07 7.37
C LEU A 295 13.29 14.42 8.80
N ALA A 296 12.88 13.42 9.56
CA ALA A 296 12.74 13.47 11.00
C ALA A 296 13.92 12.73 11.66
N TYR A 297 14.50 13.32 12.70
CA TYR A 297 15.68 12.79 13.39
C TYR A 297 15.79 13.34 14.81
N HIS A 298 16.55 12.64 15.66
CA HIS A 298 16.87 13.08 17.02
C HIS A 298 17.99 14.13 17.03
N ALA A 299 17.79 15.25 17.74
CA ALA A 299 18.73 16.39 17.77
C ALA A 299 20.10 16.07 18.41
N ASP A 300 20.19 15.01 19.21
CA ASP A 300 21.43 14.47 19.78
C ASP A 300 22.11 13.41 18.88
N CYS A 301 21.46 12.97 17.81
CA CYS A 301 22.05 12.03 16.86
C CYS A 301 23.23 12.71 16.13
N GLY A 302 24.35 11.99 15.99
CA GLY A 302 25.60 12.55 15.48
C GLY A 302 26.53 13.14 16.55
N LEU A 303 26.08 13.29 17.81
CA LEU A 303 27.02 13.38 18.93
C LEU A 303 27.74 12.03 19.08
N ARG A 304 29.06 12.06 19.17
CA ARG A 304 29.89 10.84 19.14
C ARG A 304 29.58 9.92 20.33
N ILE A 305 29.36 8.64 20.02
CA ILE A 305 29.12 7.56 21.00
C ILE A 305 30.46 7.15 21.65
N ALA A 306 31.07 8.08 22.38
CA ALA A 306 32.23 7.85 23.24
C ALA A 306 31.84 7.89 24.72
N ASP A 307 30.83 8.71 25.07
CA ASP A 307 30.41 8.99 26.45
C ASP A 307 29.03 8.40 26.81
N CYS A 308 28.42 7.60 25.93
CA CYS A 308 27.06 7.06 26.11
C CYS A 308 26.95 5.58 25.70
N GLY A 309 27.51 4.69 26.52
CA GLY A 309 27.37 3.23 26.38
C GLY A 309 25.94 2.77 26.64
N LEU A 310 25.24 2.38 25.56
CA LEU A 310 23.80 2.08 25.50
C LEU A 310 22.87 3.26 25.85
N ARG A 311 21.73 3.34 25.15
CA ARG A 311 20.66 4.33 25.38
C ARG A 311 19.81 4.03 26.65
N SER A 312 20.42 3.44 27.69
CA SER A 312 19.81 3.24 29.01
C SER A 312 20.18 4.31 30.04
N GLU A 313 21.27 5.07 29.82
CA GLU A 313 21.79 6.04 30.81
C GLU A 313 21.56 7.52 30.46
N ILE A 314 20.80 7.82 29.39
CA ILE A 314 20.27 9.18 29.14
C ILE A 314 19.05 9.40 30.05
N GLY A 315 19.29 9.62 31.34
CA GLY A 315 18.23 9.77 32.35
C GLY A 315 17.28 10.94 32.08
N ASP A 316 15.98 10.62 31.96
CA ASP A 316 14.78 11.50 31.83
C ASP A 316 14.77 12.61 30.77
N ARG A 317 15.89 12.93 30.14
CA ARG A 317 15.99 13.92 29.05
C ARG A 317 15.51 13.30 27.74
N LYS A 318 14.22 13.46 27.45
CA LYS A 318 13.67 13.21 26.10
C LYS A 318 14.44 14.04 25.08
N SER A 319 15.22 13.38 24.23
CA SER A 319 15.89 14.00 23.08
C SER A 319 14.86 14.69 22.18
N GLU A 320 15.15 15.92 21.78
CA GLU A 320 14.27 16.70 20.89
C GLU A 320 14.25 16.06 19.50
N ILE A 321 13.06 15.90 18.92
CA ILE A 321 12.91 15.38 17.56
C ILE A 321 12.76 16.56 16.60
N VAL A 322 13.76 16.74 15.75
CA VAL A 322 13.72 17.63 14.59
C VAL A 322 12.86 16.98 13.50
N VAL A 323 12.08 17.78 12.79
CA VAL A 323 11.39 17.37 11.56
C VAL A 323 11.56 18.49 10.55
N ASN A 324 12.32 18.22 9.49
CA ASN A 324 12.61 19.19 8.43
C ASN A 324 11.37 19.43 7.56
N GLU A 325 11.31 20.59 6.90
CA GLU A 325 10.27 20.88 5.91
C GLU A 325 10.33 19.90 4.72
N HIS A 326 9.17 19.52 4.18
CA HIS A 326 9.10 18.69 2.98
C HIS A 326 9.45 19.52 1.73
N ALA A 327 10.09 18.91 0.72
CA ALA A 327 10.27 19.51 -0.62
C ALA A 327 8.96 19.67 -1.43
N GLY A 328 7.80 19.38 -0.82
CA GLY A 328 6.50 19.31 -1.49
C GLY A 328 6.24 17.92 -2.09
N LEU A 329 5.56 17.91 -3.24
CA LEU A 329 5.25 16.71 -4.01
C LEU A 329 5.83 16.87 -5.42
N ILE A 330 6.36 15.77 -5.97
CA ILE A 330 7.09 15.72 -7.25
C ILE A 330 6.10 15.98 -8.39
N ASP A 331 6.09 17.21 -8.89
CA ASP A 331 5.02 17.69 -9.76
C ASP A 331 5.11 17.14 -11.20
N ASP A 332 6.34 16.96 -11.69
CA ASP A 332 6.65 16.26 -12.94
C ASP A 332 7.16 14.85 -12.62
N LEU A 333 6.31 13.85 -12.80
CA LEU A 333 6.67 12.46 -12.54
C LEU A 333 7.62 11.88 -13.61
N ASP A 334 7.65 12.43 -14.84
CA ASP A 334 8.55 11.93 -15.90
C ASP A 334 10.02 12.29 -15.64
N SER A 335 10.30 13.08 -14.58
CA SER A 335 11.65 13.33 -14.07
C SER A 335 12.25 12.19 -13.23
N LEU A 336 11.43 11.19 -12.87
CA LEU A 336 11.84 10.00 -12.13
C LEU A 336 12.33 8.90 -13.09
N PRO A 337 13.36 8.12 -12.72
CA PRO A 337 13.75 6.93 -13.47
C PRO A 337 12.70 5.81 -13.34
N PHE A 338 12.78 4.84 -14.25
CA PHE A 338 12.03 3.59 -14.08
C PHE A 338 12.51 2.86 -12.82
N PRO A 339 11.59 2.29 -12.01
CA PRO A 339 11.96 1.51 -10.83
C PRO A 339 12.93 0.37 -11.15
N ALA A 340 13.98 0.21 -10.34
CA ALA A 340 15.08 -0.75 -10.51
C ALA A 340 14.66 -2.22 -10.25
N ARG A 341 13.81 -2.75 -11.14
CA ARG A 341 13.18 -4.09 -11.02
C ARG A 341 14.15 -5.25 -11.20
N ASP A 342 15.36 -4.99 -11.67
CA ASP A 342 16.47 -5.92 -11.85
C ASP A 342 17.28 -6.16 -10.56
N LEU A 343 17.22 -5.23 -9.60
CA LEU A 343 17.79 -5.40 -8.25
C LEU A 343 16.97 -6.34 -7.34
N VAL A 344 15.85 -6.89 -7.83
CA VAL A 344 14.98 -7.81 -7.08
C VAL A 344 14.65 -9.07 -7.88
N PRO A 345 14.31 -10.20 -7.23
CA PRO A 345 14.04 -11.48 -7.91
C PRO A 345 12.66 -11.49 -8.59
N PHE A 346 12.49 -10.64 -9.61
CA PHE A 346 11.19 -10.31 -10.20
C PHE A 346 10.39 -11.49 -10.76
N ARG A 347 11.05 -12.62 -11.00
CA ARG A 347 10.42 -13.88 -11.43
C ARG A 347 9.64 -14.59 -10.31
N ARG A 348 9.81 -14.20 -9.04
CA ARG A 348 9.02 -14.71 -7.88
C ARG A 348 7.67 -13.98 -7.72
N TYR A 349 7.51 -12.77 -8.29
CA TYR A 349 6.25 -12.01 -8.18
C TYR A 349 5.12 -12.67 -8.95
N SER A 350 3.96 -12.79 -8.28
CA SER A 350 2.79 -13.51 -8.79
C SER A 350 1.51 -13.04 -8.07
N SER A 351 0.35 -13.28 -8.67
CA SER A 351 -0.94 -13.07 -8.02
C SER A 351 -2.01 -14.02 -8.54
N VAL A 352 -2.95 -14.44 -7.70
CA VAL A 352 -4.15 -15.21 -8.09
C VAL A 352 -5.11 -14.48 -9.02
N LEU A 353 -4.98 -13.16 -9.14
CA LEU A 353 -5.74 -12.40 -10.15
C LEU A 353 -5.07 -12.46 -11.53
N ALA A 354 -3.79 -12.81 -11.63
CA ALA A 354 -3.07 -12.83 -12.89
C ALA A 354 -3.48 -13.99 -13.80
N LYS A 355 -3.36 -13.78 -15.11
CA LYS A 355 -3.45 -14.81 -16.16
C LYS A 355 -2.09 -15.07 -16.84
N ARG A 356 -1.13 -14.16 -16.69
CA ARG A 356 0.24 -14.27 -17.20
C ARG A 356 1.25 -14.07 -16.06
N GLN A 357 2.48 -14.57 -16.21
CA GLN A 357 3.55 -14.45 -15.20
C GLN A 357 4.93 -14.35 -15.89
N PRO A 358 5.92 -13.66 -15.30
CA PRO A 358 5.87 -12.91 -14.04
C PRO A 358 4.98 -11.66 -14.11
N ILE A 359 4.65 -11.11 -12.94
CA ILE A 359 3.83 -9.89 -12.80
C ILE A 359 4.68 -8.73 -12.28
N THR A 360 4.20 -7.50 -12.50
CA THR A 360 4.74 -6.32 -11.80
C THR A 360 3.64 -5.33 -11.43
N THR A 361 3.97 -4.37 -10.57
CA THR A 361 3.12 -3.22 -10.26
C THR A 361 3.72 -1.95 -10.86
N MET A 362 2.87 -0.94 -11.09
CA MET A 362 3.27 0.41 -11.53
C MET A 362 2.37 1.45 -10.86
N PHE A 363 2.89 2.68 -10.70
CA PHE A 363 2.07 3.87 -10.52
C PHE A 363 2.24 4.75 -11.75
N THR A 364 1.20 4.86 -12.59
CA THR A 364 1.24 5.80 -13.71
C THR A 364 0.83 7.22 -13.28
N SER A 365 0.20 7.36 -12.11
CA SER A 365 -0.24 8.63 -11.54
C SER A 365 -0.27 8.59 -10.02
N ARG A 366 -0.17 9.76 -9.40
CA ARG A 366 -0.17 9.98 -7.95
C ARG A 366 -1.12 11.11 -7.58
N GLY A 367 -1.86 10.93 -6.48
CA GLY A 367 -2.78 11.92 -5.94
C GLY A 367 -4.14 11.91 -6.62
N CYS A 368 -5.19 12.17 -5.83
CA CYS A 368 -6.58 11.94 -6.23
C CYS A 368 -7.46 13.14 -5.83
N PRO A 369 -8.17 13.80 -6.76
CA PRO A 369 -8.91 15.04 -6.47
C PRO A 369 -10.18 14.82 -5.63
N TYR A 370 -10.63 13.57 -5.51
CA TYR A 370 -11.84 13.20 -4.77
C TYR A 370 -11.62 13.25 -3.25
N ARG A 371 -12.70 13.54 -2.52
CA ARG A 371 -12.70 13.80 -1.07
C ARG A 371 -13.53 12.78 -0.28
N CYS A 372 -13.44 11.51 -0.68
CA CYS A 372 -14.13 10.40 -0.01
C CYS A 372 -13.70 10.34 1.47
N THR A 373 -14.66 10.27 2.40
CA THR A 373 -14.42 10.51 3.84
C THR A 373 -13.56 9.43 4.53
N PHE A 374 -13.48 8.24 3.94
CA PHE A 374 -12.75 7.07 4.42
C PHE A 374 -11.33 6.92 3.84
N CYS A 375 -10.89 7.80 2.94
CA CYS A 375 -9.69 7.60 2.13
C CYS A 375 -8.43 8.21 2.78
N ASP A 376 -7.43 7.37 3.01
CA ASP A 376 -6.12 7.63 3.63
C ASP A 376 -5.10 8.33 2.70
N ARG A 377 -5.42 8.47 1.40
CA ARG A 377 -4.55 9.04 0.36
C ARG A 377 -4.34 10.57 0.31
N PRO A 378 -4.81 11.44 1.24
CA PRO A 378 -4.40 12.86 1.23
C PRO A 378 -2.88 13.08 1.21
N HIS A 379 -2.08 12.14 1.73
CA HIS A 379 -0.61 12.20 1.73
C HIS A 379 0.04 12.27 0.32
N LEU A 380 -0.59 11.67 -0.71
CA LEU A 380 -0.14 11.79 -2.11
C LEU A 380 -0.62 13.08 -2.80
N GLY A 381 -1.35 13.92 -2.06
CA GLY A 381 -1.96 15.15 -2.53
C GLY A 381 -3.35 14.98 -3.15
N LYS A 382 -4.09 16.09 -3.23
CA LYS A 382 -5.36 16.20 -3.99
C LYS A 382 -5.15 16.71 -5.43
N LYS A 383 -3.91 16.97 -5.83
CA LYS A 383 -3.51 17.30 -7.21
C LYS A 383 -3.19 16.00 -7.93
N PHE A 384 -3.92 15.69 -9.01
CA PHE A 384 -3.60 14.56 -9.88
C PHE A 384 -2.36 14.88 -10.72
N ARG A 385 -1.25 14.23 -10.39
CA ARG A 385 0.04 14.24 -11.09
C ARG A 385 0.19 12.91 -11.82
N ALA A 386 0.72 12.89 -13.04
CA ALA A 386 0.73 11.68 -13.84
C ALA A 386 1.85 11.67 -14.88
N HIS A 387 2.47 10.50 -15.05
CA HIS A 387 3.45 10.24 -16.09
C HIS A 387 2.85 10.44 -17.49
N SER A 388 3.66 10.81 -18.48
CA SER A 388 3.18 10.94 -19.86
C SER A 388 2.77 9.59 -20.47
N PRO A 389 1.92 9.57 -21.51
CA PRO A 389 1.59 8.34 -22.23
C PRO A 389 2.81 7.62 -22.81
N LYS A 390 3.86 8.37 -23.19
CA LYS A 390 5.12 7.81 -23.70
C LYS A 390 5.86 7.08 -22.57
N TYR A 391 6.09 7.75 -21.43
CA TYR A 391 6.77 7.17 -20.27
C TYR A 391 6.13 5.84 -19.84
N VAL A 392 4.80 5.81 -19.70
CA VAL A 392 4.08 4.59 -19.28
C VAL A 392 4.32 3.43 -20.25
N ALA A 393 4.32 3.71 -21.56
CA ALA A 393 4.56 2.69 -22.57
C ALA A 393 6.06 2.33 -22.74
N ASP A 394 6.98 3.22 -22.39
CA ASP A 394 8.41 2.93 -22.29
C ASP A 394 8.70 2.01 -21.09
N GLU A 395 8.14 2.30 -19.91
CA GLU A 395 8.30 1.48 -18.70
C GLU A 395 7.68 0.08 -18.89
N MET A 396 6.48 0.00 -19.48
CA MET A 396 5.85 -1.27 -19.86
C MET A 396 6.73 -2.06 -20.84
N GLN A 397 7.31 -1.40 -21.85
CA GLN A 397 8.18 -2.05 -22.82
C GLN A 397 9.47 -2.58 -22.17
N SER A 398 10.14 -1.80 -21.32
CA SER A 398 11.31 -2.24 -20.55
C SER A 398 11.00 -3.49 -19.71
N CYS A 399 9.86 -3.50 -19.02
CA CYS A 399 9.40 -4.67 -18.27
C CYS A 399 9.15 -5.90 -19.17
N VAL A 400 8.59 -5.71 -20.38
CA VAL A 400 8.43 -6.80 -21.37
C VAL A 400 9.78 -7.33 -21.86
N GLU A 401 10.79 -6.47 -22.02
CA GLU A 401 12.15 -6.84 -22.39
C GLU A 401 12.86 -7.66 -21.29
N MET A 402 12.54 -7.43 -20.00
CA MET A 402 12.90 -8.33 -18.88
C MET A 402 12.13 -9.68 -18.89
N GLY A 403 11.02 -9.74 -19.63
CA GLY A 403 10.12 -10.90 -19.72
C GLY A 403 8.93 -10.88 -18.76
N ILE A 404 8.56 -9.73 -18.19
CA ILE A 404 7.33 -9.54 -17.39
C ILE A 404 6.12 -9.50 -18.34
N GLN A 405 4.98 -10.09 -17.93
CA GLN A 405 3.84 -10.31 -18.83
C GLN A 405 2.51 -9.68 -18.37
N GLU A 406 2.33 -9.39 -17.08
CA GLU A 406 1.09 -8.76 -16.58
C GLU A 406 1.36 -7.63 -15.57
N PHE A 407 0.63 -6.52 -15.74
CA PHE A 407 0.84 -5.27 -15.02
C PHE A 407 -0.37 -4.88 -14.18
N PHE A 408 -0.15 -4.66 -12.89
CA PHE A 408 -1.18 -4.16 -11.97
C PHE A 408 -0.93 -2.65 -11.75
N LEU A 409 -1.73 -1.79 -12.39
CA LEU A 409 -1.58 -0.33 -12.28
C LEU A 409 -2.30 0.16 -11.03
N TYR A 410 -1.55 0.60 -10.02
CA TYR A 410 -2.04 0.85 -8.66
C TYR A 410 -2.50 2.29 -8.38
N ASP A 411 -2.50 3.16 -9.41
CA ASP A 411 -3.08 4.50 -9.45
C ASP A 411 -4.39 4.64 -8.64
N ASP A 412 -4.50 5.70 -7.82
CA ASP A 412 -5.69 5.94 -6.97
C ASP A 412 -7.01 5.97 -7.78
N THR A 413 -6.95 6.46 -9.03
CA THR A 413 -7.97 6.29 -10.09
C THR A 413 -7.31 6.58 -11.44
N PHE A 414 -6.95 5.54 -12.20
CA PHE A 414 -6.27 5.67 -13.50
C PHE A 414 -7.04 6.53 -14.52
N THR A 415 -8.37 6.50 -14.46
CA THR A 415 -9.27 7.09 -15.47
C THR A 415 -9.62 8.58 -15.27
N ILE A 416 -8.94 9.30 -14.36
CA ILE A 416 -9.22 10.73 -14.07
C ILE A 416 -9.10 11.64 -15.31
N ARG A 417 -8.10 11.41 -16.19
CA ARG A 417 -7.93 12.20 -17.42
C ARG A 417 -8.20 11.34 -18.66
N ARG A 418 -9.39 11.46 -19.23
CA ARG A 418 -9.85 10.65 -20.38
C ARG A 418 -8.85 10.56 -21.52
N GLN A 419 -8.34 11.69 -22.01
CA GLN A 419 -7.47 11.70 -23.19
C GLN A 419 -6.18 10.90 -22.94
N ARG A 420 -5.55 11.11 -21.78
CA ARG A 420 -4.35 10.35 -21.34
C ARG A 420 -4.58 8.83 -21.37
N VAL A 421 -5.77 8.36 -20.99
CA VAL A 421 -6.10 6.92 -21.07
C VAL A 421 -6.09 6.43 -22.52
N LEU A 422 -6.70 7.19 -23.44
CA LEU A 422 -6.68 6.87 -24.87
C LEU A 422 -5.27 6.93 -25.45
N ASP A 423 -4.48 7.93 -25.06
CA ASP A 423 -3.10 8.11 -25.53
C ASP A 423 -2.20 6.95 -25.09
N ILE A 424 -2.35 6.48 -23.83
CA ILE A 424 -1.65 5.27 -23.33
C ILE A 424 -2.10 4.04 -24.11
N CYS A 425 -3.40 3.86 -24.32
CA CYS A 425 -3.91 2.76 -25.13
C CYS A 425 -3.38 2.82 -26.57
N GLY A 426 -3.22 4.01 -27.13
CA GLY A 426 -2.64 4.27 -28.45
C GLY A 426 -1.16 3.90 -28.51
N GLU A 427 -0.36 4.31 -27.53
CA GLU A 427 1.07 3.96 -27.45
C GLU A 427 1.30 2.45 -27.31
N ILE A 428 0.54 1.76 -26.45
CA ILE A 428 0.61 0.30 -26.27
C ILE A 428 0.31 -0.42 -27.61
N GLN A 429 -0.76 -0.01 -28.30
CA GLN A 429 -1.13 -0.58 -29.61
C GLN A 429 -0.13 -0.24 -30.72
N ARG A 430 0.42 0.99 -30.73
CA ARG A 430 1.44 1.44 -31.71
C ARG A 430 2.73 0.64 -31.60
N ARG A 431 3.09 0.20 -30.39
CA ARG A 431 4.26 -0.66 -30.10
C ARG A 431 3.97 -2.15 -30.27
N GLY A 432 2.69 -2.55 -30.29
CA GLY A 432 2.29 -3.95 -30.42
C GLY A 432 2.59 -4.81 -29.19
N LEU A 433 2.56 -4.23 -27.97
CA LEU A 433 2.90 -4.96 -26.74
C LEU A 433 1.81 -6.00 -26.40
N ASP A 434 2.15 -7.30 -26.42
CA ASP A 434 1.25 -8.37 -25.99
C ASP A 434 1.30 -8.56 -24.46
N ILE A 435 0.63 -7.66 -23.75
CA ILE A 435 0.61 -7.57 -22.29
C ILE A 435 -0.80 -7.77 -21.73
N GLY A 436 -0.89 -8.36 -20.53
CA GLY A 436 -2.10 -8.29 -19.70
C GLY A 436 -1.99 -7.11 -18.73
N TRP A 437 -3.09 -6.41 -18.42
CA TRP A 437 -3.06 -5.41 -17.35
C TRP A 437 -4.42 -5.14 -16.69
N ASP A 438 -4.38 -4.62 -15.46
CA ASP A 438 -5.56 -4.11 -14.74
C ASP A 438 -5.36 -2.72 -14.12
N ILE A 439 -6.48 -2.03 -13.90
CA ILE A 439 -6.55 -0.67 -13.37
C ILE A 439 -7.54 -0.55 -12.22
N ARG A 440 -7.29 0.39 -11.30
CA ARG A 440 -8.31 0.91 -10.38
C ARG A 440 -9.00 2.12 -10.99
N ALA A 441 -10.33 2.15 -10.93
CA ALA A 441 -11.17 3.18 -11.52
C ALA A 441 -12.38 3.50 -10.63
N ARG A 442 -13.02 4.65 -10.87
CA ARG A 442 -14.36 4.95 -10.38
C ARG A 442 -15.40 4.66 -11.46
N VAL A 443 -16.66 4.48 -11.06
CA VAL A 443 -17.76 4.15 -11.96
C VAL A 443 -18.25 5.34 -12.80
N ASP A 444 -18.06 6.56 -12.28
CA ASP A 444 -18.40 7.83 -12.96
C ASP A 444 -17.37 8.20 -14.04
N THR A 445 -16.10 7.78 -13.90
CA THR A 445 -14.98 8.17 -14.77
C THR A 445 -14.77 7.27 -16.00
N VAL A 446 -15.79 6.51 -16.44
CA VAL A 446 -15.71 5.62 -17.62
C VAL A 446 -16.86 5.77 -18.62
N ASP A 447 -16.52 5.58 -19.90
CA ASP A 447 -17.43 5.60 -21.05
C ASP A 447 -17.11 4.47 -22.05
N GLU A 448 -17.99 4.25 -23.04
CA GLU A 448 -17.92 3.08 -23.92
C GLU A 448 -16.73 3.10 -24.90
N GLU A 449 -16.23 4.26 -25.30
CA GLU A 449 -15.07 4.38 -26.19
C GLU A 449 -13.76 4.18 -25.41
N MET A 450 -13.64 4.77 -24.21
CA MET A 450 -12.52 4.49 -23.30
C MET A 450 -12.43 3.00 -22.99
N LEU A 451 -13.56 2.33 -22.71
CA LEU A 451 -13.59 0.90 -22.43
C LEU A 451 -13.23 0.05 -23.67
N LYS A 452 -13.56 0.48 -24.89
CA LYS A 452 -13.10 -0.18 -26.13
C LYS A 452 -11.59 0.00 -26.34
N ALA A 453 -11.05 1.20 -26.12
CA ALA A 453 -9.62 1.48 -26.22
C ALA A 453 -8.80 0.67 -25.19
N LEU A 454 -9.24 0.64 -23.93
CA LEU A 454 -8.67 -0.21 -22.88
C LEU A 454 -8.65 -1.68 -23.31
N ARG A 455 -9.77 -2.22 -23.82
CA ARG A 455 -9.84 -3.62 -24.27
C ARG A 455 -8.87 -3.90 -25.43
N ALA A 456 -8.79 -2.99 -26.40
CA ALA A 456 -7.93 -3.13 -27.58
C ALA A 456 -6.44 -3.08 -27.22
N ALA A 457 -6.07 -2.27 -26.22
CA ALA A 457 -4.72 -2.19 -25.66
C ALA A 457 -4.39 -3.30 -24.64
N GLY A 458 -5.19 -4.36 -24.53
CA GLY A 458 -4.88 -5.52 -23.67
C GLY A 458 -5.35 -5.43 -22.22
N CYS A 459 -6.09 -4.39 -21.83
CA CYS A 459 -6.66 -4.33 -20.47
C CYS A 459 -7.63 -5.51 -20.27
N GLU A 460 -7.37 -6.30 -19.22
CA GLU A 460 -8.09 -7.56 -18.97
C GLU A 460 -9.12 -7.44 -17.84
N ARG A 461 -8.95 -6.45 -16.94
CA ARG A 461 -9.77 -6.27 -15.73
C ARG A 461 -9.80 -4.81 -15.27
N ILE A 462 -10.94 -4.37 -14.73
CA ILE A 462 -11.08 -3.09 -14.02
C ILE A 462 -11.58 -3.35 -12.60
N HIS A 463 -10.97 -2.67 -11.63
CA HIS A 463 -11.36 -2.68 -10.22
C HIS A 463 -12.14 -1.40 -9.91
N TYR A 464 -13.41 -1.54 -9.54
CA TYR A 464 -14.29 -0.41 -9.22
C TYR A 464 -14.55 -0.29 -7.72
N GLY A 465 -14.27 0.89 -7.16
CA GLY A 465 -14.75 1.30 -5.84
C GLY A 465 -16.25 1.63 -5.89
N VAL A 466 -17.10 0.65 -5.55
CA VAL A 466 -18.57 0.80 -5.46
C VAL A 466 -18.97 1.21 -4.05
N GLU A 467 -18.32 0.65 -3.04
CA GLU A 467 -18.51 0.87 -1.60
C GLU A 467 -19.87 0.42 -1.05
N ALA A 468 -20.99 1.03 -1.47
CA ALA A 468 -22.30 0.85 -0.83
C ALA A 468 -23.40 0.32 -1.76
N GLY A 469 -24.52 -0.12 -1.18
CA GLY A 469 -25.74 -0.54 -1.89
C GLY A 469 -26.80 0.55 -2.11
N ASP A 470 -26.58 1.75 -1.58
CA ASP A 470 -27.57 2.82 -1.54
C ASP A 470 -26.92 4.19 -1.69
N ASP A 471 -27.62 5.12 -2.35
CA ASP A 471 -27.13 6.47 -2.65
C ASP A 471 -26.91 7.31 -1.38
N HIS A 472 -27.64 7.07 -0.29
CA HIS A 472 -27.40 7.74 0.99
C HIS A 472 -26.00 7.43 1.55
N PHE A 473 -25.60 6.17 1.55
CA PHE A 473 -24.27 5.79 2.04
C PHE A 473 -23.15 6.20 1.08
N MET A 474 -23.43 6.37 -0.22
CA MET A 474 -22.49 7.05 -1.14
C MET A 474 -22.24 8.51 -0.75
N GLN A 475 -23.24 9.19 -0.18
CA GLN A 475 -23.14 10.57 0.30
C GLN A 475 -22.39 10.65 1.65
N VAL A 476 -22.68 9.73 2.60
CA VAL A 476 -21.92 9.60 3.87
C VAL A 476 -20.43 9.34 3.61
N LEU A 477 -20.11 8.52 2.61
CA LEU A 477 -18.74 8.27 2.17
C LEU A 477 -18.13 9.40 1.31
N ASN A 478 -18.89 10.47 1.02
CA ASN A 478 -18.57 11.54 0.06
C ASN A 478 -17.98 11.01 -1.26
N LYS A 479 -18.55 9.90 -1.76
CA LYS A 479 -18.08 9.22 -2.97
C LYS A 479 -18.50 9.95 -4.25
N GLY A 480 -19.68 10.58 -4.23
CA GLY A 480 -20.22 11.36 -5.36
C GLY A 480 -20.55 10.50 -6.58
N ILE A 481 -21.14 9.32 -6.37
CA ILE A 481 -21.63 8.39 -7.40
C ILE A 481 -23.02 7.89 -7.02
N THR A 482 -23.77 7.36 -7.98
CA THR A 482 -25.07 6.70 -7.73
C THR A 482 -25.02 5.19 -7.98
N VAL A 483 -26.02 4.47 -7.48
CA VAL A 483 -26.28 3.07 -7.79
C VAL A 483 -26.52 2.83 -9.29
N GLU A 484 -27.08 3.79 -10.04
CA GLU A 484 -27.18 3.66 -11.51
C GLU A 484 -25.86 3.96 -12.22
N ASP A 485 -24.97 4.82 -11.71
CA ASP A 485 -23.60 4.91 -12.24
C ASP A 485 -22.86 3.58 -12.13
N CYS A 486 -23.03 2.89 -11.00
CA CYS A 486 -22.53 1.52 -10.83
C CYS A 486 -23.15 0.58 -11.89
N ARG A 487 -24.49 0.55 -12.02
CA ARG A 487 -25.15 -0.30 -13.04
C ARG A 487 -24.72 0.06 -14.47
N ARG A 488 -24.49 1.33 -14.78
CA ARG A 488 -23.97 1.84 -16.06
C ARG A 488 -22.54 1.35 -16.32
N ALA A 489 -21.62 1.57 -15.38
CA ALA A 489 -20.22 1.21 -15.53
C ALA A 489 -20.03 -0.31 -15.73
N PHE A 490 -20.65 -1.14 -14.88
CA PHE A 490 -20.54 -2.60 -14.99
C PHE A 490 -21.25 -3.14 -16.25
N ARG A 491 -22.32 -2.48 -16.72
CA ARG A 491 -23.00 -2.79 -17.99
C ARG A 491 -22.13 -2.48 -19.21
N LEU A 492 -21.45 -1.33 -19.24
CA LEU A 492 -20.55 -0.95 -20.33
C LEU A 492 -19.26 -1.79 -20.34
N THR A 493 -18.63 -1.99 -19.19
CA THR A 493 -17.37 -2.74 -19.06
C THR A 493 -17.52 -4.19 -19.52
N ARG A 494 -18.66 -4.83 -19.16
CA ARG A 494 -19.00 -6.17 -19.62
C ARG A 494 -19.27 -6.23 -21.13
N ARG A 495 -19.87 -5.20 -21.73
CA ARG A 495 -20.04 -5.08 -23.19
C ARG A 495 -18.70 -4.93 -23.92
N ALA A 496 -17.73 -4.25 -23.32
CA ALA A 496 -16.35 -4.18 -23.82
C ALA A 496 -15.55 -5.47 -23.60
N GLY A 497 -16.12 -6.51 -22.97
CA GLY A 497 -15.44 -7.79 -22.74
C GLY A 497 -14.34 -7.76 -21.68
N ILE A 498 -14.28 -6.71 -20.86
CA ILE A 498 -13.31 -6.56 -19.76
C ILE A 498 -13.91 -7.18 -18.48
N SER A 499 -13.10 -7.89 -17.69
CA SER A 499 -13.55 -8.47 -16.42
C SER A 499 -13.67 -7.40 -15.32
N THR A 500 -14.49 -7.65 -14.30
CA THR A 500 -14.73 -6.65 -13.24
C THR A 500 -14.46 -7.20 -11.84
N LEU A 501 -13.75 -6.42 -11.02
CA LEU A 501 -13.72 -6.56 -9.56
C LEU A 501 -14.50 -5.40 -8.94
N ALA A 502 -15.34 -5.68 -7.94
CA ALA A 502 -16.05 -4.67 -7.18
C ALA A 502 -15.59 -4.64 -5.72
N TYR A 503 -15.14 -3.46 -5.25
CA TYR A 503 -14.92 -3.18 -3.84
C TYR A 503 -16.21 -2.67 -3.19
N PHE A 504 -16.45 -3.14 -1.97
CA PHE A 504 -17.62 -2.81 -1.14
C PHE A 504 -17.20 -2.72 0.34
N MET A 505 -17.94 -1.93 1.12
CA MET A 505 -17.70 -1.73 2.56
C MET A 505 -19.00 -1.93 3.35
N ILE A 506 -18.87 -2.47 4.57
CA ILE A 506 -19.97 -2.59 5.55
C ILE A 506 -19.56 -2.00 6.91
N GLY A 507 -20.53 -1.57 7.72
CA GLY A 507 -20.27 -0.81 8.93
C GLY A 507 -19.98 0.66 8.64
N ILE A 508 -20.63 1.23 7.62
CA ILE A 508 -20.58 2.68 7.33
C ILE A 508 -21.34 3.44 8.44
N PRO A 509 -20.96 4.67 8.84
CA PRO A 509 -21.71 5.43 9.84
C PRO A 509 -23.21 5.52 9.52
N GLY A 510 -24.07 5.24 10.51
CA GLY A 510 -25.53 5.17 10.35
C GLY A 510 -26.07 3.90 9.67
N GLN A 511 -25.23 2.95 9.26
CA GLN A 511 -25.66 1.82 8.43
C GLN A 511 -26.31 0.68 9.23
N THR A 512 -27.57 0.37 8.93
CA THR A 512 -28.28 -0.75 9.54
C THR A 512 -28.00 -2.07 8.81
N GLU A 513 -28.38 -3.20 9.42
CA GLU A 513 -28.32 -4.50 8.75
C GLU A 513 -29.16 -4.56 7.45
N ALA A 514 -30.26 -3.80 7.35
CA ALA A 514 -31.09 -3.75 6.14
C ALA A 514 -30.33 -3.13 4.95
N ASP A 515 -29.47 -2.14 5.23
CA ASP A 515 -28.64 -1.41 4.27
C ASP A 515 -27.40 -2.23 3.87
N VAL A 516 -26.80 -2.94 4.83
CA VAL A 516 -25.80 -3.98 4.56
C VAL A 516 -26.38 -5.05 3.62
N ARG A 517 -27.60 -5.51 3.89
CA ARG A 517 -28.35 -6.42 2.99
C ARG A 517 -28.74 -5.76 1.66
N GLN A 518 -28.80 -4.43 1.55
CA GLN A 518 -28.93 -3.74 0.27
C GLN A 518 -27.63 -3.76 -0.53
N THR A 519 -26.50 -3.57 0.14
CA THR A 519 -25.16 -3.71 -0.46
C THR A 519 -24.96 -5.09 -1.06
N PHE A 520 -25.40 -6.15 -0.38
CA PHE A 520 -25.36 -7.52 -0.90
C PHE A 520 -26.33 -7.74 -2.09
N ARG A 521 -27.51 -7.10 -2.07
CA ARG A 521 -28.44 -7.09 -3.22
C ARG A 521 -27.80 -6.41 -4.43
N LEU A 522 -27.14 -5.27 -4.27
CA LEU A 522 -26.46 -4.57 -5.37
C LEU A 522 -25.27 -5.38 -5.91
N ALA A 523 -24.40 -5.94 -5.07
CA ALA A 523 -23.31 -6.80 -5.51
C ALA A 523 -23.79 -7.96 -6.41
N ARG A 524 -24.94 -8.58 -6.04
CA ARG A 524 -25.58 -9.64 -6.85
C ARG A 524 -26.26 -9.13 -8.13
N GLN A 525 -26.67 -7.86 -8.20
CA GLN A 525 -27.20 -7.21 -9.42
C GLN A 525 -26.10 -6.80 -10.39
N LEU A 526 -25.01 -6.19 -9.89
CA LEU A 526 -23.85 -5.80 -10.70
C LEU A 526 -23.12 -7.03 -11.26
N ASP A 527 -23.16 -8.15 -10.52
CA ASP A 527 -22.67 -9.47 -10.93
C ASP A 527 -21.25 -9.47 -11.53
N PRO A 528 -20.25 -8.93 -10.81
CA PRO A 528 -18.86 -8.90 -11.25
C PRO A 528 -18.21 -10.29 -11.32
N ASP A 529 -16.98 -10.34 -11.80
CA ASP A 529 -16.16 -11.56 -11.81
C ASP A 529 -15.51 -11.81 -10.43
N VAL A 530 -15.23 -10.75 -9.66
CA VAL A 530 -14.71 -10.80 -8.28
C VAL A 530 -15.42 -9.75 -7.41
N VAL A 531 -15.67 -10.09 -6.14
CA VAL A 531 -16.15 -9.18 -5.08
C VAL A 531 -15.17 -9.21 -3.92
N HIS A 532 -14.74 -8.02 -3.48
CA HIS A 532 -13.99 -7.81 -2.24
C HIS A 532 -14.84 -6.91 -1.36
N ILE A 533 -15.38 -7.47 -0.27
CA ILE A 533 -16.08 -6.73 0.78
C ILE A 533 -15.13 -6.66 1.99
N THR A 534 -15.04 -5.49 2.61
CA THR A 534 -14.36 -5.27 3.89
C THR A 534 -15.33 -4.68 4.93
N ILE A 535 -14.98 -4.78 6.21
CA ILE A 535 -15.58 -3.96 7.26
C ILE A 535 -14.82 -2.64 7.31
N LEU A 536 -15.54 -1.52 7.43
CA LEU A 536 -14.95 -0.19 7.56
C LEU A 536 -14.14 -0.08 8.86
N THR A 537 -12.83 0.09 8.70
CA THR A 537 -11.95 0.64 9.73
C THR A 537 -11.65 2.09 9.38
N PRO A 538 -12.02 3.03 10.24
CA PRO A 538 -11.49 4.39 10.24
C PRO A 538 -9.96 4.41 10.42
N PHE A 539 -9.24 4.92 9.41
CA PHE A 539 -7.79 5.10 9.42
C PHE A 539 -7.39 6.53 9.82
N PRO A 540 -6.21 6.74 10.44
CA PRO A 540 -5.80 8.07 10.90
C PRO A 540 -5.64 9.05 9.73
N GLY A 541 -5.85 10.34 10.00
CA GLY A 541 -5.88 11.39 8.98
C GLY A 541 -7.13 11.38 8.08
N THR A 542 -8.07 10.44 8.24
CA THR A 542 -9.34 10.43 7.50
C THR A 542 -10.45 11.22 8.20
N GLU A 543 -11.40 11.74 7.42
CA GLU A 543 -12.57 12.46 7.93
C GLU A 543 -13.44 11.56 8.83
N ILE A 544 -13.63 10.31 8.43
CA ILE A 544 -14.37 9.30 9.22
C ILE A 544 -13.67 8.95 10.54
N TYR A 545 -12.34 9.06 10.63
CA TYR A 545 -11.62 8.88 11.90
C TYR A 545 -11.88 10.02 12.88
N ARG A 546 -11.86 11.28 12.41
CA ARG A 546 -12.24 12.42 13.27
C ARG A 546 -13.69 12.29 13.76
N GLN A 547 -14.60 11.91 12.86
CA GLN A 547 -16.01 11.67 13.20
C GLN A 547 -16.20 10.55 14.22
N ALA A 548 -15.30 9.56 14.31
CA ALA A 548 -15.41 8.49 15.30
C ALA A 548 -15.23 9.01 16.75
N PHE A 549 -14.39 10.02 16.96
CA PHE A 549 -14.27 10.70 18.26
C PHE A 549 -15.45 11.65 18.52
N GLU A 550 -15.78 12.49 17.53
CA GLU A 550 -16.93 13.43 17.60
C GLU A 550 -18.25 12.71 17.96
N GLN A 551 -18.38 11.43 17.59
CA GLN A 551 -19.57 10.61 17.78
C GLN A 551 -19.50 9.60 18.95
N GLY A 552 -18.42 9.59 19.74
CA GLY A 552 -18.23 8.69 20.87
C GLY A 552 -18.05 7.22 20.50
N VAL A 553 -17.53 6.94 19.29
CA VAL A 553 -17.18 5.58 18.83
C VAL A 553 -15.81 5.16 19.34
N TYR A 554 -14.87 6.11 19.42
CA TYR A 554 -13.55 5.93 20.04
C TYR A 554 -13.34 6.93 21.18
N ASP A 555 -12.71 6.45 22.24
CA ASP A 555 -12.29 7.18 23.43
C ASP A 555 -10.84 7.71 23.32
N ARG A 556 -10.01 7.04 22.51
CA ARG A 556 -8.56 7.31 22.38
C ARG A 556 -7.98 6.97 21.00
N ASP A 557 -6.85 7.57 20.65
CA ASP A 557 -6.16 7.33 19.38
C ASP A 557 -5.34 6.03 19.45
N TYR A 558 -6.06 4.92 19.29
CA TYR A 558 -5.48 3.57 19.33
C TYR A 558 -4.43 3.32 18.22
N TRP A 559 -4.43 4.11 17.15
CA TRP A 559 -3.41 4.01 16.10
C TRP A 559 -2.12 4.71 16.52
N LEU A 560 -2.22 5.86 17.19
CA LEU A 560 -1.09 6.60 17.79
C LEU A 560 -0.50 5.84 18.99
N GLU A 561 -1.33 5.18 19.79
CA GLU A 561 -0.89 4.23 20.83
C GLU A 561 -0.01 3.14 20.21
N PHE A 562 -0.49 2.47 19.16
CA PHE A 562 0.27 1.44 18.45
C PHE A 562 1.50 1.96 17.71
N ALA A 563 1.48 3.20 17.19
CA ALA A 563 2.65 3.80 16.56
C ALA A 563 3.80 4.09 17.56
N ARG A 564 3.46 4.31 18.83
CA ARG A 564 4.42 4.55 19.93
C ARG A 564 4.92 3.24 20.55
N GLU A 565 3.99 2.36 20.86
CA GLU A 565 4.23 1.10 21.57
C GLU A 565 3.57 -0.05 20.80
N PRO A 566 4.12 -0.44 19.62
CA PRO A 566 3.55 -1.52 18.82
C PRO A 566 3.69 -2.85 19.53
N GLN A 567 2.56 -3.57 19.68
CA GLN A 567 2.50 -4.86 20.37
C GLN A 567 1.85 -5.94 19.49
N PRO A 568 2.31 -7.21 19.59
CA PRO A 568 1.63 -8.35 19.00
C PRO A 568 0.17 -8.46 19.44
N GLY A 569 -0.70 -8.90 18.54
CA GLY A 569 -2.14 -9.06 18.82
C GLY A 569 -2.96 -7.77 18.75
N PHE A 570 -2.38 -6.63 18.39
CA PHE A 570 -3.14 -5.43 18.02
C PHE A 570 -4.19 -5.75 16.94
N GLN A 571 -5.40 -5.21 17.11
CA GLN A 571 -6.49 -5.35 16.15
C GLN A 571 -7.07 -3.98 15.79
N PRO A 572 -7.17 -3.63 14.50
CA PRO A 572 -7.88 -2.42 14.08
C PRO A 572 -9.31 -2.39 14.60
N LEU A 573 -9.77 -1.23 15.05
CA LEU A 573 -11.16 -1.05 15.44
C LEU A 573 -12.04 -0.82 14.21
N TYR A 574 -13.23 -1.39 14.24
CA TYR A 574 -14.29 -1.12 13.26
C TYR A 574 -15.10 0.10 13.72
N TRP A 575 -15.96 0.62 12.85
CA TRP A 575 -17.06 1.47 13.30
C TRP A 575 -18.19 0.58 13.83
N THR A 576 -18.42 0.58 15.15
CA THR A 576 -19.33 -0.39 15.82
C THR A 576 -20.56 0.24 16.49
N LYS A 577 -20.93 1.47 16.12
CA LYS A 577 -21.98 2.25 16.78
C LYS A 577 -23.39 1.70 16.54
N GLU A 578 -23.68 1.29 15.31
CA GLU A 578 -24.99 0.76 14.88
C GLU A 578 -25.01 -0.78 14.85
N LEU A 579 -23.84 -1.40 14.64
CA LEU A 579 -23.66 -2.85 14.56
C LEU A 579 -22.38 -3.27 15.30
N GLY A 580 -22.50 -4.13 16.30
CA GLY A 580 -21.35 -4.63 17.05
C GLY A 580 -20.38 -5.46 16.18
N ARG A 581 -19.09 -5.50 16.57
CA ARG A 581 -18.00 -6.20 15.87
C ARG A 581 -18.41 -7.60 15.37
N GLU A 582 -18.96 -8.43 16.26
CA GLU A 582 -19.33 -9.81 15.93
C GLU A 582 -20.37 -9.87 14.81
N ARG A 583 -21.34 -8.94 14.81
CA ARG A 583 -22.39 -8.90 13.80
C ARG A 583 -21.88 -8.42 12.45
N LEU A 584 -20.90 -7.51 12.43
CA LEU A 584 -20.20 -7.11 11.20
C LEU A 584 -19.41 -8.28 10.61
N GLU A 585 -18.72 -9.07 11.45
CA GLU A 585 -17.99 -10.28 11.05
C GLU A 585 -18.93 -11.37 10.48
N GLU A 586 -20.07 -11.62 11.14
CA GLU A 586 -21.12 -12.53 10.63
C GLU A 586 -21.69 -12.06 9.28
N LEU A 587 -22.01 -10.77 9.16
CA LEU A 587 -22.54 -10.20 7.92
C LEU A 587 -21.51 -10.24 6.80
N LEU A 588 -20.22 -10.05 7.08
CA LEU A 588 -19.12 -10.21 6.13
C LEU A 588 -19.08 -11.64 5.58
N VAL A 589 -19.00 -12.65 6.47
CA VAL A 589 -18.98 -14.08 6.08
C VAL A 589 -20.25 -14.45 5.30
N ALA A 590 -21.41 -13.98 5.74
CA ALA A 590 -22.67 -14.17 5.04
C ALA A 590 -22.65 -13.55 3.63
N ALA A 591 -22.01 -12.40 3.44
CA ALA A 591 -21.90 -11.74 2.14
C ALA A 591 -21.07 -12.56 1.14
N TYR A 592 -19.87 -12.99 1.54
CA TYR A 592 -19.00 -13.82 0.73
C TYR A 592 -19.71 -15.10 0.29
N LYS A 593 -20.36 -15.82 1.23
CA LYS A 593 -21.15 -17.01 0.87
C LYS A 593 -22.28 -16.66 -0.09
N ASN A 594 -23.10 -15.65 0.20
CA ASN A 594 -24.23 -15.24 -0.64
C ASN A 594 -23.84 -14.77 -2.05
N PHE A 595 -22.59 -14.37 -2.28
CA PHE A 595 -22.08 -14.04 -3.61
C PHE A 595 -21.45 -15.25 -4.33
N TYR A 596 -20.53 -15.96 -3.67
CA TYR A 596 -19.68 -16.95 -4.34
C TYR A 596 -20.33 -18.33 -4.51
N VAL A 597 -21.25 -18.75 -3.63
CA VAL A 597 -21.92 -20.06 -3.76
C VAL A 597 -23.09 -20.09 -4.76
N ARG A 598 -23.34 -18.97 -5.47
CA ARG A 598 -24.44 -18.86 -6.45
C ARG A 598 -24.21 -19.85 -7.61
N PRO A 599 -25.15 -20.77 -7.95
CA PRO A 599 -24.95 -21.74 -9.03
C PRO A 599 -24.56 -21.12 -10.38
N ARG A 600 -25.15 -19.96 -10.74
CA ARG A 600 -24.81 -19.20 -11.96
C ARG A 600 -23.38 -18.63 -11.94
N TYR A 601 -22.83 -18.33 -10.78
CA TYR A 601 -21.44 -17.89 -10.62
C TYR A 601 -20.48 -19.09 -10.71
N ILE A 602 -20.78 -20.17 -9.98
CA ILE A 602 -19.99 -21.42 -10.02
C ILE A 602 -19.90 -21.93 -11.47
N LEU A 603 -21.04 -22.09 -12.16
CA LEU A 603 -21.08 -22.54 -13.55
C LEU A 603 -20.28 -21.63 -14.49
N ARG A 604 -20.32 -20.30 -14.29
CA ARG A 604 -19.52 -19.35 -15.08
C ARG A 604 -18.02 -19.52 -14.83
N GLN A 605 -17.59 -19.75 -13.59
CA GLN A 605 -16.17 -19.98 -13.29
C GLN A 605 -15.71 -21.33 -13.88
N LEU A 606 -16.52 -22.39 -13.76
CA LEU A 606 -16.24 -23.69 -14.38
C LEU A 606 -16.10 -23.59 -15.90
N LEU A 607 -17.01 -22.86 -16.58
CA LEU A 607 -16.94 -22.60 -18.03
C LEU A 607 -15.80 -21.64 -18.44
N LYS A 608 -15.16 -20.95 -17.49
CA LYS A 608 -13.96 -20.12 -17.72
C LYS A 608 -12.65 -20.88 -17.52
N CYS A 609 -12.66 -22.02 -16.81
CA CYS A 609 -11.46 -22.82 -16.56
C CYS A 609 -10.82 -23.34 -17.86
N ARG A 610 -9.54 -23.06 -18.06
CA ARG A 610 -8.74 -23.50 -19.22
C ARG A 610 -7.88 -24.73 -18.92
N SER A 611 -7.74 -25.13 -17.65
CA SER A 611 -6.93 -26.28 -17.25
C SER A 611 -7.46 -26.96 -15.99
N TRP A 612 -7.05 -28.22 -15.78
CA TRP A 612 -7.32 -28.96 -14.54
C TRP A 612 -6.69 -28.29 -13.30
N ARG A 613 -5.50 -27.67 -13.46
CA ARG A 613 -4.85 -26.90 -12.39
C ARG A 613 -5.69 -25.68 -11.98
N GLU A 614 -6.15 -24.90 -12.95
CA GLU A 614 -7.03 -23.75 -12.68
C GLU A 614 -8.35 -24.19 -12.03
N LEU A 615 -8.96 -25.27 -12.52
CA LEU A 615 -10.18 -25.84 -11.95
C LEU A 615 -9.99 -26.27 -10.49
N THR A 616 -8.90 -26.98 -10.18
CA THR A 616 -8.60 -27.43 -8.81
C THR A 616 -8.27 -26.29 -7.86
N THR A 617 -7.56 -25.24 -8.30
CA THR A 617 -7.36 -24.01 -7.50
C THR A 617 -8.69 -23.31 -7.24
N LYS A 618 -9.50 -23.05 -8.27
CA LYS A 618 -10.83 -22.41 -8.10
C LYS A 618 -11.77 -23.24 -7.23
N ALA A 619 -11.69 -24.56 -7.30
CA ALA A 619 -12.46 -25.46 -6.44
C ALA A 619 -12.01 -25.42 -4.98
N LYS A 620 -10.70 -25.36 -4.70
CA LYS A 620 -10.16 -25.16 -3.35
C LYS A 620 -10.61 -23.81 -2.76
N ALA A 621 -10.46 -22.72 -3.50
CA ALA A 621 -10.91 -21.40 -3.08
C ALA A 621 -12.45 -21.35 -2.86
N GLY A 622 -13.23 -21.96 -3.76
CA GLY A 622 -14.68 -22.08 -3.61
C GLY A 622 -15.10 -22.89 -2.38
N LEU A 623 -14.38 -23.98 -2.08
CA LEU A 623 -14.61 -24.79 -0.88
C LEU A 623 -14.23 -24.03 0.39
N ARG A 624 -13.09 -23.33 0.40
CA ARG A 624 -12.68 -22.41 1.49
C ARG A 624 -13.81 -21.39 1.77
N VAL A 625 -14.35 -20.74 0.75
CA VAL A 625 -15.46 -19.78 0.88
C VAL A 625 -16.75 -20.43 1.40
N ALA A 626 -17.11 -21.62 0.90
CA ALA A 626 -18.29 -22.34 1.40
C ALA A 626 -18.13 -22.74 2.88
N LEU A 627 -16.93 -23.17 3.30
CA LEU A 627 -16.60 -23.59 4.65
C LEU A 627 -16.29 -22.45 5.61
N LEU A 628 -16.21 -21.18 5.16
CA LEU A 628 -15.89 -20.02 6.00
C LEU A 628 -16.65 -20.03 7.34
N ARG A 629 -15.90 -19.90 8.42
CA ARG A 629 -16.39 -19.66 9.78
C ARG A 629 -15.93 -18.26 10.21
N ARG A 630 -16.36 -17.83 11.39
CA ARG A 630 -15.75 -16.68 12.07
C ARG A 630 -14.27 -16.98 12.33
N THR A 631 -13.43 -15.95 12.16
CA THR A 631 -11.98 -15.96 12.36
C THR A 631 -11.58 -15.47 13.74
#